data_AF-A0A3G2HYG2-F1
#
_entry.id   AF-A0A3G2HYG2-F1
#
_cell.length_a   1.000
_cell.length_b   1.000
_cell.length_c   1.000
_cell.angle_alpha   90.00
_cell.angle_beta   90.00
_cell.angle_gamma   90.00
#
_symmetry.space_group_name_H-M   'P 1'
#
loop_
_entity.id
_entity.type
_entity.pdbx_description
1 polymer ?
#
loop_
_entity_poly.entity_id
_entity_poly.type
_entity_poly.pdbx_seq_one_letter_code
_entity_poly.pdbx_strand_id
1 'polypeptide(L)'
;MGTVLEGWKNLQAISISSVRDTLSGKYHSRDFIHARMEYLRSRVVLVGLLFALLTPLWTLMDWLVLPGWPTHLMAVRVLSLGGLIACVWLAFNGHQRITRIYVLSGLVFILPASFYAYMLLTLSGAGHYVVLGYGFIPFLLVATLSIFPFTLLESALVGGALIALQILASVSSGTWMTAKGLQDLWLLSALLAVALTANYFHLGLLLRLYRQATHDTLTGLLNRGAVSRQLGQGPVQEKLHVLMVDLDHFKQINDTHGHSVGDDVLTRTASLFKAHLGPHDLAARYGGEEFVLILAGRSDEQALRFADWLLRQVQEQTFYNHDRESFQITASMGLAVCHPGQVIEEALVQADQRLYDAKRAGRNQVVTKD
;
A
#
# COMPACT_ATOMS: atom_id res chain seq x y z
N MET A 1 -22.18 -7.30 -30.56
CA MET A 1 -22.54 -7.32 -29.12
C MET A 1 -21.66 -8.28 -28.31
N GLY A 2 -21.25 -9.43 -28.87
CA GLY A 2 -20.32 -10.38 -28.21
C GLY A 2 -18.89 -9.84 -27.97
N THR A 3 -18.34 -9.08 -28.92
CA THR A 3 -16.98 -8.49 -28.82
C THR A 3 -16.85 -7.38 -27.77
N VAL A 4 -17.94 -6.65 -27.50
CA VAL A 4 -17.97 -5.65 -26.42
C VAL A 4 -17.97 -6.37 -25.07
N LEU A 5 -18.85 -7.36 -24.87
CA LEU A 5 -18.93 -8.13 -23.62
C LEU A 5 -17.64 -8.90 -23.29
N GLU A 6 -16.89 -9.38 -24.28
CA GLU A 6 -15.54 -9.91 -24.11
C GLU A 6 -14.53 -8.84 -23.66
N GLY A 7 -14.63 -7.63 -24.20
CA GLY A 7 -13.86 -6.47 -23.72
C GLY A 7 -14.15 -6.12 -22.25
N TRP A 8 -15.41 -6.23 -21.81
CA TRP A 8 -15.80 -6.02 -20.40
C TRP A 8 -15.32 -7.13 -19.47
N LYS A 9 -15.28 -8.39 -19.93
CA LYS A 9 -14.65 -9.49 -19.18
C LYS A 9 -13.12 -9.35 -19.10
N ASN A 10 -12.48 -8.87 -20.15
CA ASN A 10 -11.05 -8.53 -20.12
C ASN A 10 -10.76 -7.31 -19.23
N LEU A 11 -11.69 -6.36 -19.09
CA LEU A 11 -11.60 -5.28 -18.10
C LEU A 11 -11.74 -5.80 -16.66
N GLN A 12 -12.47 -6.89 -16.42
CA GLN A 12 -12.46 -7.58 -15.13
C GLN A 12 -11.15 -8.36 -14.89
N ALA A 13 -10.52 -8.88 -15.95
CA ALA A 13 -9.18 -9.49 -15.89
C ALA A 13 -8.05 -8.46 -15.70
N ILE A 14 -8.24 -7.23 -16.19
CA ILE A 14 -7.51 -6.03 -15.75
C ILE A 14 -8.08 -5.61 -14.39
N SER A 15 -8.07 -6.52 -13.41
CA SER A 15 -8.51 -6.23 -12.05
C SER A 15 -7.68 -5.08 -11.51
N ILE A 16 -8.20 -3.87 -11.72
CA ILE A 16 -7.87 -2.71 -10.93
C ILE A 16 -8.20 -3.16 -9.52
N SER A 17 -7.29 -2.92 -8.58
CA SER A 17 -7.58 -3.03 -7.14
C SER A 17 -9.02 -2.66 -6.87
N SER A 18 -9.76 -3.46 -6.10
CA SER A 18 -11.18 -3.22 -5.89
C SER A 18 -11.39 -1.74 -5.54
N VAL A 19 -12.42 -1.08 -6.08
CA VAL A 19 -12.65 0.36 -5.80
C VAL A 19 -12.60 0.63 -4.29
N ARG A 20 -13.05 -0.34 -3.49
CA ARG A 20 -12.93 -0.40 -2.03
C ARG A 20 -11.49 -0.24 -1.50
N ASP A 21 -10.52 -0.92 -2.08
CA ASP A 21 -9.10 -0.85 -1.71
C ASP A 21 -8.48 0.52 -2.04
N THR A 22 -8.98 1.22 -3.07
CA THR A 22 -8.51 2.57 -3.44
C THR A 22 -9.27 3.69 -2.74
N LEU A 23 -10.47 3.39 -2.24
CA LEU A 23 -11.35 4.37 -1.59
C LEU A 23 -10.77 4.84 -0.25
N SER A 24 -10.25 3.91 0.55
CA SER A 24 -9.77 4.17 1.92
C SER A 24 -8.62 3.24 2.31
N GLY A 25 -7.72 3.74 3.18
CA GLY A 25 -6.62 2.95 3.74
C GLY A 25 -7.04 1.96 4.83
N LYS A 26 -8.33 1.88 5.18
CA LYS A 26 -8.85 1.03 6.27
C LYS A 26 -8.52 -0.46 6.11
N TYR A 27 -8.44 -0.94 4.87
CA TYR A 27 -8.21 -2.35 4.55
C TYR A 27 -6.78 -2.66 4.12
N HIS A 28 -5.88 -1.66 4.17
CA HIS A 28 -4.49 -1.85 3.81
C HIS A 28 -3.74 -2.58 4.93
N SER A 29 -2.91 -3.56 4.57
CA SER A 29 -2.02 -4.20 5.54
C SER A 29 -0.99 -3.19 6.06
N ARG A 30 -0.48 -3.41 7.28
CA ARG A 30 0.55 -2.53 7.88
C ARG A 30 1.78 -2.41 7.00
N ASP A 31 2.23 -3.51 6.40
CA ASP A 31 3.39 -3.52 5.50
C ASP A 31 3.14 -2.71 4.23
N PHE A 32 1.93 -2.79 3.65
CA PHE A 32 1.59 -1.96 2.51
C PHE A 32 1.57 -0.47 2.89
N ILE A 33 1.07 -0.13 4.08
CA ILE A 33 1.10 1.25 4.59
C ILE A 33 2.56 1.73 4.73
N HIS A 34 3.46 0.88 5.20
CA HIS A 34 4.89 1.17 5.26
C HIS A 34 5.49 1.39 3.86
N ALA A 35 5.22 0.50 2.90
CA ALA A 35 5.69 0.67 1.52
C ALA A 35 5.15 1.97 0.90
N ARG A 36 3.84 2.24 1.04
CA ARG A 36 3.20 3.48 0.56
C ARG A 36 3.80 4.73 1.20
N MET A 37 4.21 4.66 2.48
CA MET A 37 4.84 5.77 3.19
C MET A 37 6.15 6.21 2.53
N GLU A 38 6.96 5.29 2.00
CA GLU A 38 8.20 5.63 1.30
C GLU A 38 7.94 6.45 0.02
N TYR A 39 6.88 6.09 -0.72
CA TYR A 39 6.44 6.87 -1.87
C TYR A 39 5.92 8.25 -1.45
N LEU A 40 5.09 8.33 -0.40
CA LEU A 40 4.59 9.60 0.13
C LEU A 40 5.74 10.51 0.57
N ARG A 41 6.72 9.99 1.30
CA ARG A 41 7.93 10.72 1.71
C ARG A 41 8.63 11.33 0.51
N SER A 42 8.85 10.54 -0.55
CA SER A 42 9.49 11.01 -1.78
C SER A 42 8.69 12.12 -2.46
N ARG A 43 7.36 12.04 -2.47
CA ARG A 43 6.48 13.09 -3.02
C ARG A 43 6.48 14.36 -2.18
N VAL A 44 6.48 14.24 -0.85
CA VAL A 44 6.60 15.39 0.07
C VAL A 44 7.90 16.15 -0.18
N VAL A 45 9.03 15.44 -0.31
CA VAL A 45 10.32 16.08 -0.60
C VAL A 45 10.28 16.78 -1.97
N LEU A 46 9.85 16.07 -3.02
CA LEU A 46 9.83 16.60 -4.38
C LEU A 46 8.92 17.85 -4.50
N VAL A 47 7.67 17.74 -4.07
CA VAL A 47 6.67 18.82 -4.18
C VAL A 47 7.00 19.94 -3.19
N GLY A 48 7.46 19.61 -2.00
CA GLY A 48 7.92 20.60 -1.01
C GLY A 48 9.11 21.42 -1.52
N LEU A 49 10.10 20.80 -2.16
CA LEU A 49 11.21 21.51 -2.80
C LEU A 49 10.75 22.39 -3.94
N LEU A 50 9.84 21.88 -4.79
CA LEU A 50 9.26 22.67 -5.88
C LEU A 50 8.58 23.94 -5.35
N PHE A 51 7.72 23.82 -4.34
CA PHE A 51 7.06 24.99 -3.74
C PHE A 51 8.04 25.90 -2.98
N ALA A 52 9.02 25.35 -2.28
CA ALA A 52 10.06 26.12 -1.62
C ALA A 52 10.93 26.92 -2.61
N LEU A 53 11.11 26.44 -3.84
CA LEU A 53 11.81 27.15 -4.92
C LEU A 53 10.91 28.21 -5.59
N LEU A 54 9.66 27.85 -5.89
CA LEU A 54 8.72 28.76 -6.57
C LEU A 54 8.32 29.95 -5.68
N THR A 55 8.25 29.78 -4.36
CA THR A 55 7.85 30.83 -3.42
C THR A 55 8.74 32.08 -3.49
N PRO A 56 10.08 32.00 -3.35
CA PRO A 56 10.96 33.16 -3.51
C PRO A 56 11.02 33.68 -4.95
N LEU A 57 10.89 32.81 -5.96
CA LEU A 57 10.86 33.26 -7.36
C LEU A 57 9.63 34.17 -7.62
N TRP A 58 8.48 33.80 -7.06
CA TRP A 58 7.25 34.57 -7.19
C TRP A 58 7.26 35.86 -6.34
N THR A 59 8.06 35.92 -5.27
CA THR A 59 8.35 37.16 -4.52
C THR A 59 8.90 38.26 -5.44
N LEU A 60 9.61 37.93 -6.51
CA LEU A 60 10.04 38.94 -7.50
C LEU A 60 8.85 39.55 -8.26
N MET A 61 7.82 38.75 -8.57
CA MET A 61 6.63 39.23 -9.28
C MET A 61 5.80 40.17 -8.40
N ASP A 62 5.64 39.84 -7.12
CA ASP A 62 5.01 40.75 -6.16
C ASP A 62 5.72 42.10 -6.08
N TRP A 63 7.04 42.13 -6.33
CA TRP A 63 7.86 43.33 -6.21
C TRP A 63 7.57 44.31 -7.32
N LEU A 64 7.24 43.76 -8.48
CA LEU A 64 6.86 44.52 -9.65
C LEU A 64 5.38 44.92 -9.64
N VAL A 65 4.50 44.09 -9.07
CA VAL A 65 3.04 44.22 -9.21
C VAL A 65 2.37 44.90 -8.01
N LEU A 66 2.84 44.67 -6.78
CA LEU A 66 2.17 45.19 -5.58
C LEU A 66 2.65 46.60 -5.21
N PRO A 67 1.77 47.61 -5.20
CA PRO A 67 2.14 48.97 -4.79
C PRO A 67 2.34 49.02 -3.28
N GLY A 68 3.58 49.26 -2.83
CA GLY A 68 3.93 49.36 -1.41
C GLY A 68 3.80 48.00 -0.70
N TRP A 69 4.91 47.27 -0.61
CA TRP A 69 4.93 45.92 -0.06
C TRP A 69 4.39 45.83 1.36
N PRO A 70 3.25 45.15 1.57
CA PRO A 70 2.70 45.01 2.91
C PRO A 70 3.58 44.07 3.74
N THR A 71 4.20 44.59 4.79
CA THR A 71 5.14 43.86 5.66
C THR A 71 4.52 42.59 6.26
N HIS A 72 3.21 42.60 6.51
CA HIS A 72 2.47 41.45 7.02
C HIS A 72 2.41 40.28 6.02
N LEU A 73 2.28 40.54 4.70
CA LEU A 73 2.30 39.49 3.68
C LEU A 73 3.68 38.85 3.56
N MET A 74 4.74 39.66 3.65
CA MET A 74 6.12 39.14 3.68
C MET A 74 6.33 38.22 4.88
N ALA A 75 5.86 38.63 6.06
CA ALA A 75 5.98 37.81 7.28
C ALA A 75 5.27 36.45 7.11
N VAL A 76 4.01 36.44 6.64
CA VAL A 76 3.29 35.18 6.40
C VAL A 76 3.97 34.34 5.32
N ARG A 77 4.53 34.95 4.27
CA ARG A 77 5.29 34.22 3.25
C ARG A 77 6.54 33.55 3.80
N VAL A 78 7.35 34.28 4.56
CA VAL A 78 8.57 33.74 5.17
C VAL A 78 8.22 32.59 6.12
N LEU A 79 7.11 32.72 6.87
CA LEU A 79 6.59 31.63 7.70
C LEU A 79 6.17 30.41 6.87
N SER A 80 5.41 30.59 5.79
CA SER A 80 5.00 29.50 4.89
C SER A 80 6.21 28.83 4.22
N LEU A 81 7.20 29.61 3.77
CA LEU A 81 8.45 29.09 3.20
C LEU A 81 9.26 28.31 4.24
N GLY A 82 9.43 28.85 5.44
CA GLY A 82 10.07 28.16 6.56
C GLY A 82 9.35 26.85 6.91
N GLY A 83 8.02 26.84 6.89
CA GLY A 83 7.21 25.65 7.06
C GLY A 83 7.43 24.60 5.96
N LEU A 84 7.52 25.01 4.69
CA LEU A 84 7.82 24.10 3.57
C LEU A 84 9.22 23.51 3.67
N ILE A 85 10.23 24.33 3.98
CA ILE A 85 11.61 23.87 4.20
C ILE A 85 11.67 22.90 5.37
N ALA A 86 10.97 23.19 6.48
CA ALA A 86 10.85 22.28 7.60
C ALA A 86 10.19 20.96 7.17
N CYS A 87 9.10 21.00 6.39
CA CYS A 87 8.46 19.77 5.88
C CYS A 87 9.44 18.91 5.07
N VAL A 88 10.22 19.52 4.17
CA VAL A 88 11.24 18.83 3.37
C VAL A 88 12.33 18.26 4.25
N TRP A 89 12.90 19.06 5.17
CA TRP A 89 13.97 18.63 6.06
C TRP A 89 13.53 17.48 6.97
N LEU A 90 12.34 17.60 7.57
CA LEU A 90 11.74 16.55 8.40
C LEU A 90 11.49 15.28 7.56
N ALA A 91 10.97 15.40 6.33
CA ALA A 91 10.78 14.25 5.45
C ALA A 91 12.12 13.59 5.07
N PHE A 92 13.20 14.35 4.88
CA PHE A 92 14.50 13.81 4.49
C PHE A 92 15.26 13.14 5.65
N ASN A 93 15.27 13.73 6.84
CA ASN A 93 16.22 13.36 7.91
C ASN A 93 15.69 12.42 9.02
N GLY A 94 14.47 11.89 8.92
CA GLY A 94 13.92 11.06 10.01
C GLY A 94 13.79 9.57 9.71
N HIS A 95 14.03 8.75 10.74
CA HIS A 95 13.48 7.39 10.85
C HIS A 95 12.00 7.53 11.24
N GLN A 96 11.11 7.65 10.26
CA GLN A 96 9.79 8.26 10.47
C GLN A 96 8.71 7.28 10.93
N ARG A 97 7.94 7.71 11.94
CA ARG A 97 6.61 7.15 12.24
C ARG A 97 5.65 7.47 11.10
N ILE A 98 4.80 6.51 10.73
CA ILE A 98 3.80 6.62 9.65
C ILE A 98 3.00 7.92 9.75
N THR A 99 2.49 8.25 10.95
CA THR A 99 1.66 9.45 11.20
C THR A 99 2.35 10.74 10.77
N ARG A 100 3.67 10.86 10.94
CA ARG A 100 4.40 12.09 10.60
C ARG A 100 4.40 12.34 9.10
N ILE A 101 4.61 11.32 8.27
CA ILE A 101 4.59 11.50 6.81
C ILE A 101 3.21 11.91 6.31
N TYR A 102 2.13 11.39 6.88
CA TYR A 102 0.77 11.84 6.54
C TYR A 102 0.54 13.32 6.92
N VAL A 103 0.98 13.74 8.11
CA VAL A 103 0.91 15.15 8.52
C VAL A 103 1.71 16.05 7.57
N LEU A 104 2.95 15.68 7.26
CA LEU A 104 3.78 16.44 6.33
C LEU A 104 3.16 16.51 4.93
N SER A 105 2.54 15.42 4.46
CA SER A 105 1.84 15.38 3.18
C SER A 105 0.68 16.38 3.15
N GLY A 106 -0.10 16.50 4.23
CA GLY A 106 -1.14 17.52 4.34
C GLY A 106 -0.58 18.94 4.41
N LEU A 107 0.50 19.16 5.17
CA LEU A 107 1.11 20.49 5.33
C LEU A 107 1.62 21.08 4.02
N VAL A 108 2.12 20.25 3.10
CA VAL A 108 2.55 20.71 1.76
C VAL A 108 1.41 21.37 0.96
N PHE A 109 0.15 21.00 1.21
CA PHE A 109 -1.03 21.65 0.62
C PHE A 109 -1.55 22.80 1.49
N ILE A 110 -1.58 22.61 2.81
CA ILE A 110 -2.12 23.59 3.75
C ILE A 110 -1.31 24.89 3.74
N LEU A 111 0.02 24.83 3.67
CA LEU A 111 0.87 26.03 3.75
C LEU A 111 0.69 27.00 2.56
N PRO A 112 0.67 26.56 1.28
CA PRO A 112 0.34 27.45 0.17
C PRO A 112 -1.15 27.87 0.17
N ALA A 113 -2.07 26.98 0.54
CA ALA A 113 -3.50 27.28 0.59
C ALA A 113 -3.83 28.34 1.66
N SER A 114 -3.21 28.26 2.85
CA SER A 114 -3.41 29.22 3.93
C SER A 114 -2.81 30.58 3.60
N PHE A 115 -1.64 30.60 2.93
CA PHE A 115 -1.07 31.84 2.39
C PHE A 115 -2.03 32.52 1.40
N TYR A 116 -2.59 31.75 0.46
CA TYR A 116 -3.57 32.28 -0.49
C TYR A 116 -4.84 32.78 0.19
N ALA A 117 -5.39 32.03 1.15
CA ALA A 117 -6.55 32.45 1.94
C ALA A 117 -6.29 33.77 2.69
N TYR A 118 -5.12 33.90 3.31
CA TYR A 118 -4.72 35.12 4.01
C TYR A 118 -4.62 36.33 3.06
N MET A 119 -4.05 36.12 1.87
CA MET A 119 -3.98 37.15 0.83
C MET A 119 -5.38 37.61 0.41
N LEU A 120 -6.33 36.69 0.19
CA LEU A 120 -7.72 37.03 -0.15
C LEU A 120 -8.39 37.88 0.94
N LEU A 121 -8.16 37.57 2.21
CA LEU A 121 -8.76 38.30 3.34
C LEU A 121 -8.17 39.70 3.53
N THR A 122 -6.90 39.91 3.16
CA THR A 122 -6.18 41.17 3.39
C THR A 122 -6.21 42.12 2.19
N LEU A 123 -6.26 41.60 0.97
CA LEU A 123 -6.13 42.38 -0.27
C LEU A 123 -7.41 42.51 -1.11
N SER A 124 -8.50 41.83 -0.76
CA SER A 124 -9.75 41.82 -1.55
C SER A 124 -10.40 43.21 -1.74
N GLY A 125 -10.08 44.20 -0.90
CA GLY A 125 -10.57 45.57 -1.03
C GLY A 125 -9.74 46.51 -1.93
N ALA A 126 -8.55 46.10 -2.38
CA ALA A 126 -7.58 47.01 -3.03
C ALA A 126 -7.65 47.08 -4.57
N GLY A 127 -8.70 46.53 -5.18
CA GLY A 127 -8.92 46.51 -6.63
C GLY A 127 -8.50 45.21 -7.32
N HIS A 128 -9.12 44.92 -8.48
CA HIS A 128 -9.02 43.64 -9.20
C HIS A 128 -7.61 43.23 -9.69
N TYR A 129 -6.65 44.16 -9.73
CA TYR A 129 -5.30 43.91 -10.27
C TYR A 129 -4.37 43.17 -9.30
N VAL A 130 -4.67 43.19 -8.00
CA VAL A 130 -3.76 42.74 -6.92
C VAL A 130 -3.67 41.20 -6.80
N VAL A 131 -4.58 40.45 -7.44
CA VAL A 131 -4.67 38.97 -7.35
C VAL A 131 -4.19 38.26 -8.63
N LEU A 132 -3.72 39.01 -9.64
CA LEU A 132 -3.26 38.44 -10.92
C LEU A 132 -2.13 37.42 -10.67
N GLY A 133 -2.39 36.16 -11.03
CA GLY A 133 -1.46 35.03 -10.87
C GLY A 133 -1.70 34.16 -9.62
N TYR A 134 -2.14 34.74 -8.50
CA TYR A 134 -2.46 33.96 -7.29
C TYR A 134 -3.72 33.11 -7.43
N GLY A 135 -4.64 33.54 -8.29
CA GLY A 135 -5.83 32.76 -8.64
C GLY A 135 -5.51 31.36 -9.19
N PHE A 136 -4.27 31.10 -9.64
CA PHE A 136 -3.86 29.77 -10.08
C PHE A 136 -3.51 28.80 -8.94
N ILE A 137 -3.33 29.27 -7.70
CA ILE A 137 -2.89 28.41 -6.59
C ILE A 137 -3.84 27.22 -6.35
N PRO A 138 -5.17 27.39 -6.22
CA PRO A 138 -6.07 26.25 -6.04
C PRO A 138 -5.96 25.22 -7.17
N PHE A 139 -5.82 25.69 -8.42
CA PHE A 139 -5.66 24.82 -9.60
C PHE A 139 -4.32 24.07 -9.57
N LEU A 140 -3.23 24.76 -9.24
CA LEU A 140 -1.91 24.15 -9.07
C LEU A 140 -1.94 23.09 -7.97
N LEU A 141 -2.56 23.39 -6.82
CA LEU A 141 -2.68 22.46 -5.70
C LEU A 141 -3.51 21.22 -6.08
N VAL A 142 -4.65 21.39 -6.74
CA VAL A 142 -5.44 20.25 -7.25
C VAL A 142 -4.64 19.44 -8.27
N ALA A 143 -3.91 20.08 -9.18
CA ALA A 143 -3.05 19.36 -10.12
C ALA A 143 -1.96 18.55 -9.38
N THR A 144 -1.34 19.12 -8.34
CA THR A 144 -0.33 18.39 -7.54
C THR A 144 -0.90 17.20 -6.75
N LEU A 145 -2.21 17.14 -6.47
CA LEU A 145 -2.81 15.95 -5.86
C LEU A 145 -2.60 14.69 -6.70
N SER A 146 -2.55 14.81 -8.02
CA SER A 146 -2.31 13.68 -8.95
C SER A 146 -0.96 12.98 -8.74
N ILE A 147 0.03 13.70 -8.18
CA ILE A 147 1.38 13.21 -7.94
C ILE A 147 1.43 12.27 -6.72
N PHE A 148 0.51 12.46 -5.76
CA PHE A 148 0.47 11.70 -4.51
C PHE A 148 -0.29 10.38 -4.70
N PRO A 149 0.17 9.26 -4.13
CA PRO A 149 -0.59 8.03 -4.06
C PRO A 149 -1.64 8.09 -2.93
N PHE A 150 -2.48 9.12 -2.93
CA PHE A 150 -3.58 9.26 -1.98
C PHE A 150 -4.72 8.30 -2.30
N THR A 151 -5.47 7.93 -1.27
CA THR A 151 -6.78 7.28 -1.43
C THR A 151 -7.79 8.30 -1.96
N LEU A 152 -8.86 7.81 -2.57
CA LEU A 152 -9.89 8.70 -3.11
C LEU A 152 -10.51 9.59 -2.03
N LEU A 153 -10.69 9.09 -0.80
CA LEU A 153 -11.21 9.91 0.30
C LEU A 153 -10.22 10.99 0.76
N GLU A 154 -8.93 10.67 0.87
CA GLU A 154 -7.90 11.66 1.23
C GLU A 154 -7.84 12.77 0.17
N SER A 155 -7.82 12.40 -1.12
CA SER A 155 -7.83 13.37 -2.22
C SER A 155 -9.13 14.17 -2.29
N ALA A 156 -10.29 13.55 -2.05
CA ALA A 156 -11.57 14.24 -2.04
C ALA A 156 -11.67 15.24 -0.88
N LEU A 157 -11.12 14.93 0.29
CA LEU A 157 -11.05 15.86 1.42
C LEU A 157 -10.20 17.10 1.10
N VAL A 158 -9.00 16.91 0.54
CA VAL A 158 -8.14 18.04 0.15
C VAL A 158 -8.75 18.81 -1.02
N GLY A 159 -9.27 18.11 -2.03
CA GLY A 159 -9.94 18.73 -3.18
C GLY A 159 -11.17 19.54 -2.78
N GLY A 160 -11.99 19.03 -1.87
CA GLY A 160 -13.15 19.75 -1.32
C GLY A 160 -12.75 21.02 -0.58
N ALA A 161 -11.67 20.98 0.21
CA ALA A 161 -11.13 22.18 0.86
C ALA A 161 -10.62 23.23 -0.16
N LEU A 162 -10.00 22.80 -1.26
CA LEU A 162 -9.55 23.69 -2.34
C LEU A 162 -10.72 24.28 -3.12
N ILE A 163 -11.81 23.53 -3.33
CA ILE A 163 -13.06 24.06 -3.90
C ILE A 163 -13.66 25.11 -2.97
N ALA A 164 -13.74 24.85 -1.66
CA ALA A 164 -14.22 25.84 -0.70
C ALA A 164 -13.37 27.13 -0.71
N LEU A 165 -12.05 26.98 -0.82
CA LEU A 165 -11.13 28.11 -0.97
C LEU A 165 -11.34 28.89 -2.28
N GLN A 166 -11.65 28.20 -3.39
CA GLN A 166 -11.99 28.85 -4.67
C GLN A 166 -13.34 29.57 -4.61
N ILE A 167 -14.32 29.03 -3.88
CA ILE A 167 -15.59 29.71 -3.63
C ILE A 167 -15.34 30.99 -2.83
N LEU A 168 -14.53 30.91 -1.76
CA LEU A 168 -14.12 32.09 -0.99
C LEU A 168 -13.46 33.14 -1.89
N ALA A 169 -12.51 32.72 -2.74
CA ALA A 169 -11.86 33.60 -3.71
C ALA A 169 -12.86 34.29 -4.66
N SER A 170 -13.85 33.54 -5.13
CA SER A 170 -14.88 34.04 -6.05
C SER A 170 -15.79 35.06 -5.36
N VAL A 171 -16.16 34.81 -4.10
CA VAL A 171 -16.94 35.76 -3.28
C VAL A 171 -16.13 37.02 -3.00
N SER A 172 -14.88 36.88 -2.54
CA SER A 172 -13.98 38.01 -2.22
C SER A 172 -13.66 38.88 -3.44
N SER A 173 -13.65 38.32 -4.65
CA SER A 173 -13.39 39.04 -5.89
C SER A 173 -14.65 39.60 -6.58
N GLY A 174 -15.85 39.35 -6.02
CA GLY A 174 -17.12 39.74 -6.65
C GLY A 174 -17.46 38.95 -7.91
N THR A 175 -16.79 37.83 -8.17
CA THR A 175 -17.02 36.97 -9.35
C THR A 175 -17.93 35.78 -9.06
N TRP A 176 -18.41 35.65 -7.83
CA TRP A 176 -19.37 34.61 -7.45
C TRP A 176 -20.61 34.64 -8.34
N MET A 177 -20.98 33.48 -8.89
CA MET A 177 -22.10 33.31 -9.85
C MET A 177 -22.00 34.13 -11.15
N THR A 178 -20.82 34.68 -11.47
CA THR A 178 -20.54 35.25 -12.79
C THR A 178 -20.00 34.16 -13.72
N ALA A 179 -20.01 34.41 -15.04
CA ALA A 179 -19.43 33.49 -16.02
C ALA A 179 -17.97 33.11 -15.70
N LYS A 180 -17.17 34.08 -15.21
CA LYS A 180 -15.78 33.85 -14.82
C LYS A 180 -15.65 32.95 -13.59
N GLY A 181 -16.42 33.24 -12.53
CA GLY A 181 -16.39 32.41 -11.31
C GLY A 181 -16.90 30.98 -11.56
N LEU A 182 -17.95 30.82 -12.36
CA LEU A 182 -18.45 29.51 -12.77
C LEU A 182 -17.44 28.74 -13.64
N GLN A 183 -16.76 29.42 -14.58
CA GLN A 183 -15.67 28.84 -15.36
C GLN A 183 -14.54 28.32 -14.47
N ASP A 184 -14.11 29.11 -13.49
CA ASP A 184 -13.02 28.76 -12.59
C ASP A 184 -13.40 27.57 -11.69
N LEU A 185 -14.63 27.53 -11.15
CA LEU A 185 -15.13 26.39 -10.38
C LEU A 185 -15.27 25.12 -11.22
N TRP A 186 -15.77 25.26 -12.45
CA TRP A 186 -15.86 24.14 -13.39
C TRP A 186 -14.49 23.56 -13.71
N LEU A 187 -13.53 24.42 -14.05
CA LEU A 187 -12.15 24.01 -14.34
C LEU A 187 -11.51 23.31 -13.13
N LEU A 188 -11.68 23.85 -11.93
CA LEU A 188 -11.12 23.25 -10.71
C LEU A 188 -11.74 21.88 -10.43
N SER A 189 -13.06 21.74 -10.63
CA SER A 189 -13.79 20.48 -10.47
C SER A 189 -13.36 19.44 -11.51
N ALA A 190 -13.14 19.86 -12.77
CA ALA A 190 -12.62 19.00 -13.82
C ALA A 190 -11.19 18.53 -13.50
N LEU A 191 -10.31 19.42 -13.03
CA LEU A 191 -8.97 19.05 -12.57
C LEU A 191 -9.03 18.10 -11.37
N LEU A 192 -9.97 18.27 -10.45
CA LEU A 192 -10.14 17.36 -9.32
C LEU A 192 -10.59 15.98 -9.78
N ALA A 193 -11.51 15.90 -10.75
CA ALA A 193 -11.89 14.62 -11.35
C ALA A 193 -10.68 13.93 -11.99
N VAL A 194 -9.86 14.66 -12.75
CA VAL A 194 -8.60 14.14 -13.32
C VAL A 194 -7.63 13.66 -12.22
N ALA A 195 -7.46 14.45 -11.15
CA ALA A 195 -6.60 14.08 -10.03
C ALA A 195 -7.09 12.82 -9.32
N LEU A 196 -8.40 12.69 -9.06
CA LEU A 196 -9.00 11.50 -8.45
C LEU A 196 -8.81 10.25 -9.33
N THR A 197 -8.99 10.38 -10.64
CA THR A 197 -8.71 9.29 -11.59
C THR A 197 -7.22 8.92 -11.58
N ALA A 198 -6.32 9.89 -11.56
CA ALA A 198 -4.88 9.62 -11.44
C ALA A 198 -4.53 8.92 -10.12
N ASN A 199 -5.13 9.34 -9.00
CA ASN A 199 -4.93 8.71 -7.69
C ASN A 199 -5.44 7.26 -7.68
N TYR A 200 -6.60 6.99 -8.28
CA TYR A 200 -7.14 5.64 -8.46
C TYR A 200 -6.16 4.72 -9.20
N PHE A 201 -5.64 5.17 -10.34
CA PHE A 201 -4.68 4.38 -11.12
C PHE A 201 -3.32 4.24 -10.42
N HIS A 202 -2.77 5.30 -9.83
CA HIS A 202 -1.52 5.26 -9.09
C HIS A 202 -1.58 4.30 -7.90
N LEU A 203 -2.61 4.42 -7.06
CA LEU A 203 -2.76 3.57 -5.89
C LEU A 203 -3.06 2.11 -6.29
N GLY A 204 -3.87 1.91 -7.33
CA GLY A 204 -4.13 0.57 -7.86
C GLY A 204 -2.91 -0.11 -8.44
N LEU A 205 -2.07 0.63 -9.18
CA LEU A 205 -0.78 0.12 -9.66
C LEU A 205 0.16 -0.21 -8.50
N LEU A 206 0.25 0.65 -7.49
CA LEU A 206 1.08 0.41 -6.31
C LEU A 206 0.63 -0.84 -5.55
N LEU A 207 -0.68 -1.01 -5.34
CA LEU A 207 -1.25 -2.21 -4.73
C LEU A 207 -0.93 -3.47 -5.55
N ARG A 208 -1.04 -3.39 -6.88
CA ARG A 208 -0.74 -4.52 -7.77
C ARG A 208 0.73 -4.92 -7.72
N LEU A 209 1.64 -3.95 -7.86
CA LEU A 209 3.08 -4.18 -7.76
C LEU A 209 3.45 -4.74 -6.40
N TYR A 210 2.85 -4.22 -5.33
CA TYR A 210 3.05 -4.74 -3.99
C TYR A 210 2.58 -6.20 -3.86
N ARG A 211 1.37 -6.53 -4.33
CA ARG A 211 0.85 -7.90 -4.30
C ARG A 211 1.75 -8.84 -5.11
N GLN A 212 2.14 -8.47 -6.33
CA GLN A 212 3.06 -9.27 -7.15
C GLN A 212 4.43 -9.46 -6.49
N ALA A 213 4.93 -8.44 -5.79
CA ALA A 213 6.20 -8.51 -5.09
C ALA A 213 6.14 -9.32 -3.78
N THR A 214 4.95 -9.57 -3.23
CA THR A 214 4.78 -10.18 -1.88
C THR A 214 4.00 -11.48 -1.88
N HIS A 215 3.26 -11.81 -2.93
CA HIS A 215 2.45 -13.02 -3.02
C HIS A 215 2.92 -13.89 -4.18
N ASP A 216 2.79 -15.20 -4.00
CA ASP A 216 2.97 -16.19 -5.06
C ASP A 216 1.76 -16.14 -6.02
N THR A 217 2.03 -16.09 -7.33
CA THR A 217 0.99 -15.89 -8.34
C THR A 217 0.09 -17.09 -8.54
N LEU A 218 0.56 -18.30 -8.22
CA LEU A 218 -0.22 -19.53 -8.35
C LEU A 218 -1.14 -19.73 -7.14
N THR A 219 -0.56 -19.70 -5.95
CA THR A 219 -1.25 -20.08 -4.71
C THR A 219 -1.96 -18.91 -4.02
N GLY A 220 -1.56 -17.67 -4.31
CA GLY A 220 -2.05 -16.48 -3.62
C GLY A 220 -1.64 -16.38 -2.15
N LEU A 221 -0.73 -17.25 -1.69
CA LEU A 221 -0.04 -17.12 -0.41
C LEU A 221 1.05 -16.07 -0.49
N LEU A 222 1.66 -15.72 0.64
CA LEU A 222 2.88 -14.92 0.63
C LEU A 222 3.99 -15.65 -0.12
N ASN A 223 4.92 -14.92 -0.72
CA ASN A 223 6.16 -15.49 -1.21
C ASN A 223 7.22 -15.52 -0.10
N ARG A 224 8.28 -16.31 -0.28
CA ARG A 224 9.42 -16.39 0.64
C ARG A 224 9.92 -15.03 1.13
N GLY A 225 10.10 -14.06 0.22
CA GLY A 225 10.63 -12.74 0.56
C GLY A 225 9.66 -11.86 1.37
N ALA A 226 8.35 -12.15 1.35
CA ALA A 226 7.37 -11.42 2.13
C ALA A 226 7.36 -11.85 3.60
N VAL A 227 7.69 -13.11 3.91
CA VAL A 227 7.78 -13.63 5.28
C VAL A 227 8.78 -12.84 6.13
N SER A 228 10.04 -12.77 5.69
CA SER A 228 11.08 -12.01 6.40
C SER A 228 10.77 -10.52 6.48
N ARG A 229 10.07 -9.94 5.48
CA ARG A 229 9.64 -8.53 5.54
C ARG A 229 8.55 -8.30 6.58
N GLN A 230 7.61 -9.22 6.73
CA GLN A 230 6.51 -9.10 7.68
C GLN A 230 6.92 -9.27 9.13
N LEU A 231 7.81 -10.22 9.39
CA LEU A 231 8.33 -10.43 10.73
C LEU A 231 9.46 -9.45 11.09
N GLY A 232 10.03 -8.80 10.08
CA GLY A 232 11.21 -7.97 10.23
C GLY A 232 12.50 -8.81 10.34
N GLN A 233 13.64 -8.16 10.18
CA GLN A 233 14.97 -8.78 10.36
C GLN A 233 15.44 -8.79 11.82
N GLY A 234 14.57 -8.36 12.73
CA GLY A 234 14.88 -8.19 14.14
C GLY A 234 14.39 -9.37 14.99
N PRO A 235 14.75 -9.37 16.29
CA PRO A 235 14.27 -10.39 17.20
C PRO A 235 12.75 -10.33 17.34
N VAL A 236 12.11 -11.50 17.36
CA VAL A 236 10.66 -11.62 17.55
C VAL A 236 10.30 -11.21 18.98
N GLN A 237 9.17 -10.53 19.14
CA GLN A 237 8.71 -10.06 20.46
C GLN A 237 7.91 -11.12 21.23
N GLU A 238 7.30 -12.05 20.50
CA GLU A 238 6.44 -13.09 21.02
C GLU A 238 6.94 -14.44 20.53
N LYS A 239 6.53 -15.51 21.25
CA LYS A 239 6.84 -16.87 20.85
C LYS A 239 6.10 -17.21 19.56
N LEU A 240 6.82 -17.69 18.56
CA LEU A 240 6.29 -18.13 17.27
C LEU A 240 6.64 -19.59 17.03
N HIS A 241 5.79 -20.29 16.28
CA HIS A 241 6.07 -21.63 15.78
C HIS A 241 6.22 -21.60 14.27
N VAL A 242 7.31 -22.17 13.76
CA VAL A 242 7.62 -22.22 12.33
C VAL A 242 7.41 -23.66 11.87
N LEU A 243 6.47 -23.85 10.95
CA LEU A 243 6.19 -25.13 10.33
C LEU A 243 6.63 -25.09 8.87
N MET A 244 7.71 -25.80 8.56
CA MET A 244 8.14 -26.05 7.19
C MET A 244 7.40 -27.28 6.67
N VAL A 245 6.78 -27.17 5.49
CA VAL A 245 5.94 -28.21 4.89
C VAL A 245 6.40 -28.45 3.47
N ASP A 246 6.48 -29.71 3.06
CA ASP A 246 6.78 -30.08 1.68
C ASP A 246 5.89 -31.24 1.24
N LEU A 247 5.34 -31.14 0.02
CA LEU A 247 4.45 -32.14 -0.54
C LEU A 247 5.24 -33.36 -1.02
N ASP A 248 4.93 -34.51 -0.45
CA ASP A 248 5.67 -35.73 -0.70
C ASP A 248 5.45 -36.22 -2.14
N HIS A 249 6.55 -36.57 -2.81
CA HIS A 249 6.54 -37.09 -4.19
C HIS A 249 5.90 -36.15 -5.22
N PHE A 250 5.90 -34.83 -5.00
CA PHE A 250 5.26 -33.86 -5.91
C PHE A 250 5.81 -33.90 -7.34
N LYS A 251 7.11 -34.14 -7.52
CA LYS A 251 7.68 -34.37 -8.86
C LYS A 251 6.99 -35.55 -9.59
N GLN A 252 6.72 -36.65 -8.90
CA GLN A 252 6.04 -37.80 -9.48
C GLN A 252 4.60 -37.45 -9.89
N ILE A 253 3.91 -36.59 -9.12
CA ILE A 253 2.58 -36.09 -9.49
C ILE A 253 2.64 -35.33 -10.81
N ASN A 254 3.62 -34.42 -10.96
CA ASN A 254 3.82 -33.69 -12.22
C ASN A 254 4.16 -34.63 -13.38
N ASP A 255 5.07 -35.58 -13.15
CA ASP A 255 5.52 -36.52 -14.18
C ASP A 255 4.38 -37.47 -14.62
N THR A 256 3.44 -37.81 -13.71
CA THR A 256 2.36 -38.78 -13.96
C THR A 256 1.08 -38.13 -14.47
N HIS A 257 0.72 -36.96 -13.93
CA HIS A 257 -0.58 -36.31 -14.18
C HIS A 257 -0.46 -34.97 -14.91
N GLY A 258 0.76 -34.50 -15.16
CA GLY A 258 1.03 -33.23 -15.82
C GLY A 258 1.04 -32.03 -14.87
N HIS A 259 1.71 -30.97 -15.29
CA HIS A 259 1.90 -29.75 -14.49
C HIS A 259 0.59 -29.06 -14.09
N SER A 260 -0.45 -29.10 -14.93
CA SER A 260 -1.76 -28.53 -14.59
C SER A 260 -2.40 -29.20 -13.37
N VAL A 261 -2.21 -30.50 -13.19
CA VAL A 261 -2.70 -31.23 -12.01
C VAL A 261 -1.83 -30.89 -10.79
N GLY A 262 -0.51 -30.78 -10.97
CA GLY A 262 0.38 -30.28 -9.91
C GLY A 262 0.03 -28.88 -9.43
N ASP A 263 -0.35 -27.98 -10.35
CA ASP A 263 -0.78 -26.62 -10.03
C ASP A 263 -2.09 -26.60 -9.23
N ASP A 264 -3.06 -27.48 -9.55
CA ASP A 264 -4.28 -27.66 -8.76
C ASP A 264 -3.96 -28.17 -7.35
N VAL A 265 -3.05 -29.14 -7.25
CA VAL A 265 -2.56 -29.66 -5.97
C VAL A 265 -2.02 -28.53 -5.10
N LEU A 266 -1.09 -27.73 -5.61
CA LEU A 266 -0.51 -26.60 -4.88
C LEU A 266 -1.58 -25.57 -4.46
N THR A 267 -2.51 -25.26 -5.36
CA THR A 267 -3.55 -24.24 -5.12
C THR A 267 -4.54 -24.68 -4.03
N ARG A 268 -4.95 -25.96 -4.04
CA ARG A 268 -5.88 -26.50 -3.04
C ARG A 268 -5.23 -26.75 -1.70
N THR A 269 -3.96 -27.17 -1.65
CA THR A 269 -3.19 -27.26 -0.41
C THR A 269 -3.00 -25.86 0.19
N ALA A 270 -2.64 -24.86 -0.61
CA ALA A 270 -2.52 -23.48 -0.15
C ALA A 270 -3.84 -22.93 0.41
N SER A 271 -4.95 -23.23 -0.27
CA SER A 271 -6.29 -22.85 0.17
C SER A 271 -6.67 -23.51 1.51
N LEU A 272 -6.31 -24.78 1.69
CA LEU A 272 -6.47 -25.50 2.95
C LEU A 272 -5.72 -24.81 4.10
N PHE A 273 -4.45 -24.46 3.88
CA PHE A 273 -3.67 -23.76 4.91
C PHE A 273 -4.32 -22.43 5.27
N LYS A 274 -4.59 -21.59 4.27
CA LYS A 274 -5.19 -20.27 4.45
C LYS A 274 -6.54 -20.30 5.19
N ALA A 275 -7.36 -21.32 4.95
CA ALA A 275 -8.69 -21.45 5.58
C ALA A 275 -8.64 -21.73 7.10
N HIS A 276 -7.52 -22.22 7.62
CA HIS A 276 -7.39 -22.66 9.02
C HIS A 276 -6.38 -21.85 9.83
N LEU A 277 -5.80 -20.81 9.23
CA LEU A 277 -4.93 -19.88 9.93
C LEU A 277 -5.73 -18.83 10.70
N GLY A 278 -5.23 -18.48 11.89
CA GLY A 278 -5.72 -17.39 12.70
C GLY A 278 -5.31 -16.02 12.16
N PRO A 279 -5.84 -14.93 12.73
CA PRO A 279 -5.61 -13.56 12.24
C PRO A 279 -4.15 -13.09 12.35
N HIS A 280 -3.33 -13.77 13.15
CA HIS A 280 -1.91 -13.44 13.38
C HIS A 280 -0.95 -14.46 12.77
N ASP A 281 -1.47 -15.48 12.09
CA ASP A 281 -0.64 -16.49 11.45
C ASP A 281 -0.31 -16.10 10.01
N LEU A 282 0.82 -16.59 9.52
CA LEU A 282 1.26 -16.37 8.14
C LEU A 282 1.35 -17.70 7.40
N ALA A 283 1.00 -17.70 6.11
CA ALA A 283 1.26 -18.78 5.18
C ALA A 283 2.01 -18.24 3.97
N ALA A 284 3.08 -18.92 3.59
CA ALA A 284 3.86 -18.60 2.42
C ALA A 284 4.21 -19.84 1.61
N ARG A 285 4.31 -19.67 0.28
CA ARG A 285 5.00 -20.62 -0.59
C ARG A 285 6.49 -20.27 -0.57
N TYR A 286 7.29 -21.14 0.00
CA TYR A 286 8.72 -20.93 0.23
C TYR A 286 9.57 -21.34 -0.99
N GLY A 287 9.14 -22.41 -1.67
CA GLY A 287 9.77 -23.00 -2.84
C GLY A 287 8.75 -23.57 -3.84
N GLY A 288 9.18 -24.51 -4.68
CA GLY A 288 8.29 -25.12 -5.70
C GLY A 288 7.09 -25.84 -5.08
N GLU A 289 7.37 -26.79 -4.19
CA GLU A 289 6.39 -27.62 -3.45
C GLU A 289 6.44 -27.40 -1.93
N GLU A 290 7.20 -26.38 -1.51
CA GLU A 290 7.49 -26.07 -0.12
C GLU A 290 6.64 -24.89 0.37
N PHE A 291 6.09 -25.04 1.57
CA PHE A 291 5.30 -24.03 2.26
C PHE A 291 5.87 -23.77 3.66
N VAL A 292 5.70 -22.54 4.13
CA VAL A 292 6.01 -22.15 5.51
C VAL A 292 4.75 -21.60 6.15
N LEU A 293 4.39 -22.13 7.32
CA LEU A 293 3.37 -21.57 8.19
C LEU A 293 4.04 -21.01 9.45
N ILE A 294 3.65 -19.80 9.84
CA ILE A 294 4.12 -19.15 11.06
C ILE A 294 2.93 -18.94 11.97
N LEU A 295 2.95 -19.59 13.12
CA LEU A 295 1.84 -19.63 14.05
C LEU A 295 2.17 -18.76 15.26
N ALA A 296 1.31 -17.79 15.55
CA ALA A 296 1.44 -16.91 16.70
C ALA A 296 0.46 -17.32 17.82
N GLY A 297 0.83 -17.02 19.07
CA GLY A 297 -0.09 -17.13 20.22
C GLY A 297 -0.51 -18.55 20.60
N ARG A 298 0.27 -19.58 20.26
CA ARG A 298 0.00 -21.00 20.61
C ARG A 298 1.00 -21.53 21.63
N SER A 299 0.59 -22.51 22.44
CA SER A 299 1.52 -23.37 23.18
C SER A 299 2.18 -24.41 22.26
N ASP A 300 3.27 -25.04 22.70
CA ASP A 300 3.97 -26.07 21.90
C ASP A 300 3.05 -27.25 21.58
N GLU A 301 2.24 -27.67 22.55
CA GLU A 301 1.23 -28.73 22.37
C GLU A 301 0.14 -28.32 21.38
N GLN A 302 -0.30 -27.05 21.41
CA GLN A 302 -1.30 -26.56 20.47
C GLN A 302 -0.75 -26.48 19.05
N ALA A 303 0.49 -26.03 18.89
CA ALA A 303 1.16 -25.97 17.59
C ALA A 303 1.38 -27.36 17.00
N LEU A 304 1.83 -28.32 17.80
CA LEU A 304 1.99 -29.71 17.37
C LEU A 304 0.65 -30.35 16.98
N ARG A 305 -0.38 -30.23 17.82
CA ARG A 305 -1.73 -30.74 17.49
C ARG A 305 -2.26 -30.13 16.20
N PHE A 306 -2.00 -28.84 15.96
CA PHE A 306 -2.41 -28.18 14.73
C PHE A 306 -1.63 -28.70 13.51
N ALA A 307 -0.32 -28.94 13.63
CA ALA A 307 0.49 -29.53 12.57
C ALA A 307 0.03 -30.96 12.24
N ASP A 308 -0.19 -31.81 13.24
CA ASP A 308 -0.70 -33.17 13.05
C ASP A 308 -2.10 -33.17 12.40
N TRP A 309 -2.95 -32.24 12.81
CA TRP A 309 -4.26 -32.08 12.22
C TRP A 309 -4.18 -31.61 10.76
N LEU A 310 -3.33 -30.63 10.44
CA LEU A 310 -3.10 -30.17 9.08
C LEU A 310 -2.58 -31.28 8.18
N LEU A 311 -1.64 -32.08 8.67
CA LEU A 311 -1.11 -33.24 7.96
C LEU A 311 -2.23 -34.21 7.56
N ARG A 312 -3.15 -34.53 8.47
CA ARG A 312 -4.33 -35.37 8.17
C ARG A 312 -5.25 -34.71 7.16
N GLN A 313 -5.47 -33.40 7.24
CA GLN A 313 -6.30 -32.70 6.26
C GLN A 313 -5.69 -32.75 4.86
N VAL A 314 -4.37 -32.65 4.72
CA VAL A 314 -3.70 -32.83 3.42
C VAL A 314 -3.92 -34.25 2.90
N GLN A 315 -3.80 -35.27 3.74
CA GLN A 315 -4.04 -36.67 3.37
C GLN A 315 -5.49 -36.93 2.94
N GLU A 316 -6.46 -36.32 3.61
CA GLU A 316 -7.88 -36.47 3.35
C GLU A 316 -8.32 -35.73 2.06
N GLN A 317 -7.49 -34.85 1.51
CA GLN A 317 -7.81 -34.18 0.24
C GLN A 317 -7.74 -35.14 -0.94
N THR A 318 -8.88 -35.30 -1.61
CA THR A 318 -8.97 -36.02 -2.88
C THR A 318 -8.73 -35.08 -4.06
N PHE A 319 -7.80 -35.47 -4.94
CA PHE A 319 -7.48 -34.82 -6.21
C PHE A 319 -7.92 -35.70 -7.38
N TYR A 320 -8.07 -35.11 -8.56
CA TYR A 320 -8.49 -35.81 -9.77
C TYR A 320 -7.52 -35.50 -10.91
N ASN A 321 -7.10 -36.53 -11.64
CA ASN A 321 -6.30 -36.35 -12.86
C ASN A 321 -7.18 -35.97 -14.06
N HIS A 322 -6.57 -35.82 -15.24
CA HIS A 322 -7.29 -35.50 -16.48
C HIS A 322 -8.33 -36.56 -16.90
N ASP A 323 -8.11 -37.82 -16.50
CA ASP A 323 -9.02 -38.95 -16.76
C ASP A 323 -10.10 -39.12 -15.66
N ARG A 324 -10.18 -38.17 -14.71
CA ARG A 324 -11.09 -38.18 -13.55
C ARG A 324 -10.87 -39.31 -12.55
N GLU A 325 -9.69 -39.91 -12.55
CA GLU A 325 -9.28 -40.86 -11.52
C GLU A 325 -8.86 -40.09 -10.26
N SER A 326 -9.32 -40.55 -9.11
CA SER A 326 -9.01 -39.93 -7.83
C SER A 326 -7.68 -40.40 -7.27
N PHE A 327 -6.90 -39.48 -6.72
CA PHE A 327 -5.70 -39.78 -5.95
C PHE A 327 -5.61 -38.90 -4.70
N GLN A 328 -4.76 -39.31 -3.75
CA GLN A 328 -4.46 -38.57 -2.54
C GLN A 328 -2.97 -38.27 -2.49
N ILE A 329 -2.61 -37.25 -1.72
CA ILE A 329 -1.22 -36.85 -1.51
C ILE A 329 -0.89 -36.87 -0.02
N THR A 330 0.40 -36.83 0.27
CA THR A 330 0.91 -36.71 1.64
C THR A 330 1.87 -35.53 1.72
N ALA A 331 2.21 -35.10 2.93
CA ALA A 331 3.20 -34.05 3.14
C ALA A 331 4.10 -34.42 4.31
N SER A 332 5.33 -33.95 4.28
CA SER A 332 6.24 -34.01 5.42
C SER A 332 6.32 -32.64 6.06
N MET A 333 6.46 -32.58 7.39
CA MET A 333 6.52 -31.31 8.11
C MET A 333 7.60 -31.29 9.18
N GLY A 334 8.31 -30.17 9.27
CA GLY A 334 9.23 -29.87 10.35
C GLY A 334 8.74 -28.68 11.17
N LEU A 335 8.55 -28.86 12.47
CA LEU A 335 8.07 -27.82 13.38
C LEU A 335 9.21 -27.34 14.27
N ALA A 336 9.50 -26.04 14.26
CA ALA A 336 10.45 -25.37 15.14
C ALA A 336 9.79 -24.25 15.96
N VAL A 337 10.46 -23.85 17.04
CA VAL A 337 10.01 -22.81 17.96
C VAL A 337 10.98 -21.65 17.89
N CYS A 338 10.46 -20.44 17.70
CA CYS A 338 11.21 -19.19 17.80
C CYS A 338 10.78 -18.48 19.09
N HIS A 339 11.72 -18.36 20.04
CA HIS A 339 11.47 -17.69 21.32
C HIS A 339 11.64 -16.17 21.20
N PRO A 340 10.98 -15.38 22.08
CA PRO A 340 11.23 -13.94 22.17
C PRO A 340 12.73 -13.63 22.28
N GLY A 341 13.21 -12.67 21.48
CA GLY A 341 14.63 -12.32 21.42
C GLY A 341 15.44 -13.09 20.38
N GLN A 342 14.89 -14.14 19.76
CA GLN A 342 15.52 -14.86 18.65
C GLN A 342 15.08 -14.29 17.30
N VAL A 343 15.89 -14.56 16.27
CA VAL A 343 15.62 -14.17 14.89
C VAL A 343 14.94 -15.34 14.17
N ILE A 344 13.92 -15.05 13.36
CA ILE A 344 13.09 -16.09 12.74
C ILE A 344 13.87 -16.99 11.78
N GLU A 345 14.90 -16.45 11.14
CA GLU A 345 15.79 -17.19 10.24
C GLU A 345 16.42 -18.42 10.91
N GLU A 346 16.75 -18.37 12.21
CA GLU A 346 17.29 -19.53 12.94
C GLU A 346 16.24 -20.64 13.10
N ALA A 347 15.00 -20.27 13.42
CA ALA A 347 13.90 -21.21 13.54
C ALA A 347 13.49 -21.80 12.19
N LEU A 348 13.62 -21.04 11.09
CA LEU A 348 13.42 -21.55 9.73
C LEU A 348 14.43 -22.64 9.37
N VAL A 349 15.71 -22.45 9.71
CA VAL A 349 16.76 -23.47 9.49
C VAL A 349 16.47 -24.74 10.29
N GLN A 350 16.04 -24.59 11.56
CA GLN A 350 15.66 -25.75 12.39
C GLN A 350 14.42 -26.48 11.85
N ALA A 351 13.41 -25.75 11.37
CA ALA A 351 12.23 -26.33 10.77
C ALA A 351 12.55 -27.10 9.47
N ASP A 352 13.45 -26.55 8.65
CA ASP A 352 13.93 -27.21 7.42
C ASP A 352 14.70 -28.51 7.72
N GLN A 353 15.59 -28.49 8.72
CA GLN A 353 16.29 -29.70 9.16
C GLN A 353 15.32 -30.78 9.63
N ARG A 354 14.29 -30.41 10.40
CA ARG A 354 13.25 -31.35 10.87
C ARG A 354 12.39 -31.87 9.73
N LEU A 355 12.10 -31.04 8.72
CA LEU A 355 11.43 -31.49 7.50
C LEU A 355 12.27 -32.55 6.77
N TYR A 356 13.58 -32.32 6.66
CA TYR A 356 14.51 -33.27 6.07
C TYR A 356 14.50 -34.61 6.83
N ASP A 357 14.48 -34.58 8.16
CA ASP A 357 14.39 -35.78 8.99
C ASP A 357 13.05 -36.50 8.83
N ALA A 358 11.93 -35.76 8.71
CA ALA A 358 10.62 -36.33 8.40
C ALA A 358 10.63 -37.09 7.07
N LYS A 359 11.27 -36.53 6.03
CA LYS A 359 11.43 -37.17 4.72
C LYS A 359 12.29 -38.44 4.80
N ARG A 360 13.34 -38.45 5.63
CA ARG A 360 14.22 -39.63 5.82
C ARG A 360 13.55 -40.73 6.62
N ALA A 361 12.74 -40.38 7.61
CA ALA A 361 12.06 -41.33 8.49
C ALA A 361 10.77 -41.91 7.90
N GLY A 362 10.55 -41.78 6.59
CA GLY A 362 9.43 -42.42 5.88
C GLY A 362 8.33 -41.49 5.37
N ARG A 363 8.53 -40.16 5.46
CA ARG A 363 7.57 -39.13 5.01
C ARG A 363 6.25 -39.14 5.78
N ASN A 364 5.30 -38.30 5.37
CA ASN A 364 3.94 -38.29 5.90
C ASN A 364 3.84 -38.14 7.43
N GLN A 365 4.66 -37.27 8.00
CA GLN A 365 4.77 -37.08 9.46
C GLN A 365 5.26 -35.68 9.82
N VAL A 366 5.06 -35.32 11.09
CA VAL A 366 5.57 -34.09 11.70
C VAL A 366 6.76 -34.43 12.60
N VAL A 367 7.89 -33.77 12.40
CA VAL A 367 9.07 -33.87 13.28
C VAL A 367 9.24 -32.58 14.08
N THR A 368 9.41 -32.71 15.39
CA THR A 368 9.49 -31.57 16.34
C THR A 368 10.77 -31.54 17.17
N LYS A 369 11.57 -32.61 17.15
CA LYS A 369 12.79 -32.80 17.94
C LYS A 369 13.82 -33.52 17.07
N ASP A 370 15.08 -33.35 17.44
CA ASP A 370 16.22 -34.07 16.88
C ASP A 370 16.23 -35.54 17.33
#